data_AF-A0A0G1X8T9-F1
#
_entry.id   AF-A0A0G1X8T9-F1
#
_cell.length_a   1.000
_cell.length_b   1.000
_cell.length_c   1.000
_cell.angle_alpha   90.00
_cell.angle_beta   90.00
_cell.angle_gamma   90.00
#
_symmetry.space_group_name_H-M   'P 1'
#
loop_
_entity.id
_entity.type
_entity.pdbx_description
1 polymer ?
#
loop_
_entity_poly.entity_id
_entity_poly.type
_entity_poly.pdbx_seq_one_letter_code
_entity_poly.pdbx_strand_id
1 'polypeptide(L)' 'GIRTKTIQGGQSETVEFTPSEEGTFAFYCSVSNHRLLGMEGSLEVK' A
#
# COMPACT_ATOMS: atom_id res chain seq x y z
N GLY A 1 5.07 2.85 8.74
CA GLY A 1 4.45 2.24 7.55
C GLY A 1 3.94 0.86 7.89
N ILE A 2 2.83 0.45 7.29
CA ILE A 2 2.20 -0.86 7.55
C ILE A 2 2.61 -1.81 6.44
N ARG A 3 3.07 -3.02 6.81
CA ARG A 3 3.41 -4.07 5.84
C ARG A 3 2.27 -5.07 5.78
N THR A 4 1.77 -5.32 4.59
CA THR A 4 0.75 -6.33 4.30
C THR A 4 1.42 -7.64 3.87
N LYS A 5 0.64 -8.72 3.75
CA LYS A 5 1.14 -9.94 3.11
C LYS A 5 1.32 -9.71 1.62
N THR A 6 2.17 -10.51 1.00
CA THR A 6 2.20 -10.63 -0.46
C THR A 6 1.05 -11.55 -0.88
N ILE A 7 0.16 -11.06 -1.74
CA ILE A 7 -0.97 -11.81 -2.29
C ILE A 7 -0.72 -12.17 -3.76
N GLN A 8 -1.34 -13.26 -4.22
CA GLN A 8 -1.28 -13.66 -5.63
C GLN A 8 -2.39 -12.97 -6.46
N GLY A 9 -2.28 -13.03 -7.79
CA GLY A 9 -3.31 -12.49 -8.68
C GLY A 9 -4.68 -13.11 -8.41
N GLY A 10 -5.71 -12.27 -8.30
CA GLY A 10 -7.09 -12.69 -8.00
C GLY A 10 -7.39 -12.92 -6.52
N GLN A 11 -6.41 -12.75 -5.62
CA GLN A 11 -6.64 -12.76 -4.17
C GLN A 11 -6.93 -11.36 -3.64
N SER A 12 -7.57 -11.31 -2.47
CA SER A 12 -7.88 -10.08 -1.74
C SER A 12 -7.55 -10.26 -0.26
N GLU A 13 -7.11 -9.19 0.40
CA GLU A 13 -6.91 -9.12 1.85
C GLU A 13 -7.48 -7.78 2.36
N THR A 14 -8.13 -7.81 3.52
CA THR A 14 -8.60 -6.61 4.22
C THR A 14 -7.57 -6.20 5.26
N VAL A 15 -7.20 -4.92 5.29
CA VAL A 15 -6.26 -4.34 6.25
C VAL A 15 -6.95 -3.21 6.98
N GLU A 16 -6.94 -3.27 8.31
CA GLU A 16 -7.48 -2.21 9.18
C GLU A 16 -6.33 -1.49 9.87
N PHE A 17 -6.40 -0.16 9.89
CA PHE A 17 -5.46 0.67 10.62
C PHE A 17 -6.05 2.03 10.95
N THR A 18 -5.51 2.68 11.97
CA THR A 18 -5.85 4.05 12.34
C THR A 18 -4.71 4.97 11.90
N PRO A 19 -4.94 5.94 11.01
CA PRO A 19 -3.96 6.96 10.71
C PRO A 19 -3.63 7.78 11.95
N SER A 20 -2.35 8.08 12.20
CA SER A 20 -1.92 8.92 13.32
C SER A 20 -1.69 10.38 12.95
N GLU A 21 -1.60 10.68 11.64
CA GLU A 21 -1.20 11.98 11.10
C GLU A 21 -1.96 12.26 9.80
N GLU A 22 -2.27 13.53 9.56
CA GLU A 22 -2.77 14.04 8.27
C GLU A 22 -1.64 14.09 7.25
N GLY A 23 -1.96 13.94 5.97
CA GLY A 23 -1.00 14.03 4.87
C GLY A 23 -1.25 13.09 3.71
N THR A 24 -0.34 13.10 2.74
CA THR A 24 -0.36 12.18 1.60
C THR A 24 0.73 11.12 1.77
N PHE A 25 0.32 9.85 1.78
CA PHE A 25 1.19 8.70 2.00
C PHE A 25 1.23 7.80 0.77
N ALA A 26 2.42 7.32 0.40
CA ALA A 26 2.56 6.34 -0.66
C ALA A 26 2.15 4.95 -0.17
N PHE A 27 1.28 4.27 -0.91
CA PHE A 27 1.05 2.84 -0.80
C PHE A 27 1.59 2.16 -2.06
N TYR A 28 2.40 1.11 -1.92
CA TYR A 28 3.08 0.50 -3.06
C TYR A 28 3.37 -0.98 -2.81
N CYS A 29 3.55 -1.73 -3.90
CA CYS A 29 4.00 -3.11 -3.81
C CYS A 29 5.50 -3.18 -3.57
N SER A 30 5.91 -3.85 -2.49
CA SER A 30 7.34 -3.99 -2.11
C SER A 30 8.07 -5.12 -2.86
N VAL A 31 7.39 -5.84 -3.76
CA VAL A 31 8.03 -6.84 -4.63
C VAL A 31 8.96 -6.13 -5.61
N SER A 32 10.25 -6.46 -5.54
CA SER A 32 11.39 -5.91 -6.30
C SER A 32 11.07 -4.79 -7.30
N ASN A 33 10.68 -5.13 -8.52
CA ASN A 33 10.47 -4.20 -9.63
C ASN A 33 9.03 -3.67 -9.76
N HIS A 34 8.06 -4.15 -8.96
CA HIS A 34 6.66 -3.79 -9.14
C HIS A 34 6.42 -2.29 -8.96
N ARG A 35 7.04 -1.67 -7.95
CA ARG A 35 6.97 -0.22 -7.77
C ARG A 35 7.58 0.54 -8.94
N LEU A 36 8.75 0.11 -9.43
CA LEU A 36 9.42 0.73 -10.59
C LEU A 36 8.58 0.63 -11.87
N LEU A 37 7.75 -0.41 -11.97
CA LEU A 37 6.79 -0.62 -13.04
C LEU A 37 5.45 0.10 -12.81
N GLY A 38 5.34 0.96 -11.78
CA GLY A 38 4.18 1.80 -11.52
C GLY A 38 3.16 1.22 -10.54
N MET A 39 3.46 0.13 -9.82
CA MET A 39 2.58 -0.42 -8.78
C MET A 39 2.70 0.38 -7.47
N GLU A 40 2.32 1.65 -7.54
CA GLU A 40 2.17 2.57 -6.41
C GLU A 40 0.94 3.45 -6.56
N GLY A 41 0.46 3.97 -5.44
CA GLY A 41 -0.57 5.00 -5.38
C GLY A 41 -0.44 5.86 -4.14
N SER A 42 -1.31 6.86 -4.04
CA SER A 42 -1.31 7.84 -2.96
C SER A 42 -2.59 7.73 -2.12
N LEU A 43 -2.43 7.74 -0.81
CA LEU A 43 -3.51 7.84 0.16
C LEU A 43 -3.46 9.23 0.81
N GLU A 44 -4.51 10.02 0.62
CA GLU A 44 -4.69 11.31 1.30
C GLU A 44 -5.49 11.09 2.59
N VAL A 45 -4.94 11.55 3.71
CA VAL A 45 -5.57 11.56 5.04
C VAL A 45 -5.78 13.02 5.45
N LYS A 46 -7.00 13.33 5.88
CA LYS A 46 -7.46 14.65 6.35
C LYS A 46 -8.08 14.54 7.73
#